data_AF-A0A7Y2VKI0-F1
#
_entry.id   AF-A0A7Y2VKI0-F1
#
_cell.length_a   1.000
_cell.length_b   1.000
_cell.length_c   1.000
_cell.angle_alpha   90.00
_cell.angle_beta   90.00
_cell.angle_gamma   90.00
#
_symmetry.space_group_name_H-M   'P 1'
#
loop_
_entity.id
_entity.type
_entity.pdbx_description
1 polymer ?
#
loop_
_entity_poly.entity_id
_entity_poly.type
_entity_poly.pdbx_seq_one_letter_code
_entity_poly.pdbx_strand_id
1 'polypeptide(L)' 'MKPKTHMKTAYLTALAAVALVFTAQPVAAQTLEEAARSAARQNDAKVLSARTVRQGESNVHEIRMLTPKGVVKT' A
#
# COMPACT_ATOMS: atom_id res chain seq x y z
N MET A 1 52.24 -29.08 0.17
CA MET A 1 50.79 -29.26 0.41
C MET A 1 50.07 -27.99 -0.03
N LYS A 2 48.87 -28.13 -0.60
CA LYS A 2 48.06 -27.16 -1.39
C LYS A 2 47.46 -25.96 -0.59
N PRO A 3 46.97 -24.91 -1.29
CA PRO A 3 46.81 -23.52 -0.82
C PRO A 3 45.41 -23.22 -0.27
N LYS A 4 45.20 -22.03 0.33
CA LYS A 4 43.89 -21.39 0.63
C LYS A 4 44.14 -20.03 1.28
N THR A 5 43.42 -18.92 1.10
CA THR A 5 42.42 -18.44 0.15
C THR A 5 42.30 -16.94 0.45
N HIS A 6 42.08 -16.15 -0.60
CA HIS A 6 41.81 -14.72 -0.64
C HIS A 6 40.98 -14.12 0.50
N MET A 7 41.42 -12.98 1.04
CA MET A 7 40.56 -11.98 1.70
C MET A 7 41.04 -10.59 1.24
N LYS A 8 40.60 -10.14 0.06
CA LYS A 8 39.41 -9.29 -0.15
C LYS A 8 39.61 -7.89 0.46
N THR A 9 40.22 -7.01 -0.35
CA THR A 9 39.65 -5.71 -0.74
C THR A 9 38.87 -5.00 0.37
N ALA A 10 39.58 -4.36 1.31
CA ALA A 10 39.01 -3.43 2.27
C ALA A 10 38.66 -2.13 1.54
N TYR A 11 37.51 -2.11 0.88
CA TYR A 11 36.93 -0.89 0.31
C TYR A 11 35.63 -0.56 1.03
N LEU A 12 35.53 0.73 1.37
CA LEU A 12 34.31 1.51 1.52
C LEU A 12 33.57 1.39 2.86
N THR A 13 34.13 2.04 3.88
CA THR A 13 33.35 2.78 4.88
C THR A 13 32.68 3.98 4.19
N ALA A 14 31.47 3.77 3.65
CA ALA A 14 30.57 4.85 3.29
C ALA A 14 29.35 4.79 4.21
N LEU A 15 29.49 5.45 5.37
CA LEU A 15 28.43 5.66 6.35
C LEU A 15 27.46 6.71 5.77
N ALA A 16 26.45 6.28 5.02
CA ALA A 16 25.35 7.14 4.57
C ALA A 16 24.12 6.89 5.46
N ALA A 17 24.07 7.55 6.61
CA ALA A 17 22.86 7.60 7.43
C ALA A 17 21.90 8.63 6.82
N VAL A 18 21.07 8.18 5.87
CA VAL A 18 19.92 8.98 5.39
C VAL A 18 18.79 8.81 6.40
N ALA A 19 18.67 9.75 7.33
CA ALA A 19 17.51 9.86 8.20
C ALA A 19 16.30 10.32 7.36
N LEU A 20 15.49 9.38 6.91
CA LEU A 20 14.18 9.64 6.33
C LEU A 20 13.26 10.16 7.44
N VAL A 21 13.17 11.48 7.58
CA VAL A 21 12.11 12.11 8.36
C VAL A 21 10.80 11.88 7.61
N PHE A 22 10.11 10.79 7.93
CA PHE A 22 8.72 10.60 7.54
C PHE A 22 7.88 11.59 8.34
N THR A 23 7.57 12.74 7.74
CA THR A 23 6.50 13.60 8.25
C THR A 23 5.20 12.82 8.03
N ALA A 24 4.62 12.33 9.12
CA ALA A 24 3.29 11.74 9.10
C ALA A 24 2.31 12.84 8.67
N GLN A 25 2.02 12.90 7.37
CA GLN A 25 0.96 13.76 6.88
C GLN A 25 -0.35 13.27 7.52
N PRO A 26 -1.22 14.16 8.01
CA PRO A 26 -2.54 13.76 8.46
C PRO A 26 -3.25 13.18 7.23
N VAL A 27 -3.36 11.87 7.20
CA VAL A 27 -4.26 11.18 6.29
C VAL A 27 -5.66 11.63 6.67
N ALA A 28 -6.15 12.69 6.02
CA ALA A 28 -7.54 13.08 6.13
C ALA A 28 -8.36 11.82 5.90
N ALA A 29 -9.15 11.41 6.90
CA ALA A 29 -9.92 10.18 6.84
C ALA A 29 -10.73 10.19 5.54
N GLN A 30 -10.35 9.33 4.60
CA GLN A 30 -10.92 9.32 3.27
C GLN A 30 -12.42 9.05 3.41
N THR A 31 -13.26 9.93 2.86
CA THR A 31 -14.70 9.74 2.95
C THR A 31 -15.12 8.50 2.17
N LEU A 32 -16.26 7.92 2.54
CA LEU A 32 -16.80 6.73 1.86
C LEU A 32 -16.96 6.97 0.36
N GLU A 33 -17.44 8.16 -0.04
CA GLU A 33 -17.52 8.56 -1.46
C GLU A 33 -16.17 8.56 -2.15
N GLU A 34 -15.15 9.13 -1.51
CA GLU A 34 -13.83 9.25 -2.12
C GLU A 34 -13.14 7.89 -2.24
N ALA A 35 -13.33 7.03 -1.24
CA ALA A 35 -12.90 5.64 -1.29
C ALA A 35 -13.59 4.89 -2.43
N ALA A 36 -14.91 5.03 -2.55
CA ALA A 36 -15.68 4.40 -3.63
C ALA A 36 -15.23 4.87 -5.02
N ARG A 37 -15.04 6.18 -5.19
CA ARG A 37 -14.57 6.78 -6.44
C ARG A 37 -13.16 6.34 -6.80
N SER A 38 -12.25 6.34 -5.83
CA SER A 38 -10.86 5.91 -6.02
C SER A 38 -10.80 4.43 -6.40
N ALA A 39 -11.53 3.56 -5.69
CA ALA A 39 -11.56 2.12 -5.97
C ALA A 39 -12.14 1.81 -7.36
N ALA A 40 -13.21 2.52 -7.76
CA ALA A 40 -13.80 2.42 -9.09
C ALA A 40 -12.80 2.78 -10.19
N ARG A 41 -12.08 3.90 -10.04
CA ARG A 41 -11.07 4.36 -11.01
C ARG A 41 -9.90 3.40 -11.13
N GLN A 42 -9.40 2.90 -10.01
CA GLN A 42 -8.28 1.96 -9.98
C GLN A 42 -8.60 0.62 -10.67
N ASN A 43 -9.86 0.19 -10.60
CA ASN A 43 -10.29 -1.10 -11.15
C ASN A 43 -11.03 -0.99 -12.48
N ASP A 44 -11.17 0.22 -13.03
CA ASP A 44 -12.03 0.52 -14.18
C ASP A 44 -13.43 -0.11 -14.01
N ALA A 45 -14.01 0.05 -12.82
CA ALA A 45 -15.17 -0.70 -12.37
C ALA A 45 -16.32 0.23 -11.97
N LYS A 46 -17.56 -0.26 -12.05
CA LYS A 46 -18.74 0.47 -11.59
C LYS A 46 -19.01 0.15 -10.12
N VAL A 47 -19.12 1.17 -9.27
CA VAL A 47 -19.55 0.98 -7.87
C VAL A 47 -21.00 0.53 -7.83
N LEU A 48 -21.28 -0.55 -7.10
CA LEU A 48 -22.62 -1.06 -6.84
C LEU A 48 -23.14 -0.62 -5.47
N SER A 49 -22.27 -0.65 -4.47
CA SER A 49 -22.59 -0.18 -3.11
C SER A 49 -21.33 0.21 -2.37
N ALA A 50 -21.41 1.20 -1.50
CA ALA A 50 -20.36 1.54 -0.56
C ALA A 50 -20.98 1.62 0.84
N ARG A 51 -20.32 1.04 1.84
CA ARG A 51 -20.75 1.15 3.24
C ARG A 51 -19.57 1.14 4.19
N THR A 52 -19.76 1.78 5.34
CA THR A 52 -18.80 1.70 6.45
C THR A 52 -19.26 0.60 7.40
N VAL A 53 -18.38 -0.36 7.67
CA VAL A 53 -18.57 -1.41 8.67
C VAL A 53 -17.61 -1.20 9.82
N ARG A 54 -18.07 -1.50 11.03
CA ARG A 54 -17.22 -1.50 12.22
C ARG A 54 -16.56 -2.87 12.34
N GLN A 55 -15.25 -2.92 12.24
CA GLN A 55 -14.44 -4.13 12.40
C GLN A 55 -13.58 -3.97 13.66
N GLY A 56 -14.07 -4.52 14.77
CA GLY A 56 -13.47 -4.31 16.09
C GLY A 56 -13.49 -2.85 16.51
N GLU A 57 -12.29 -2.28 16.72
CA GLU A 57 -12.12 -0.88 17.10
C GLU A 57 -12.03 0.08 15.89
N SER A 58 -11.96 -0.47 14.67
CA SER A 58 -11.77 0.32 13.44
C SER A 58 -13.03 0.39 12.58
N ASN A 59 -13.14 1.45 11.78
CA ASN A 59 -14.13 1.56 10.72
C ASN A 59 -13.48 1.20 9.38
N VAL A 60 -14.11 0.32 8.60
CA VAL A 60 -13.63 -0.13 7.29
C VAL A 60 -14.67 0.21 6.24
N HIS A 61 -14.22 0.73 5.10
CA HIS A 61 -15.08 1.01 3.96
C HIS A 61 -15.14 -0.20 3.02
N GLU A 62 -16.28 -0.87 2.97
CA GLU A 62 -16.55 -1.95 2.01
C GLU A 62 -17.13 -1.34 0.73
N ILE A 63 -16.46 -1.53 -0.40
CA ILE A 63 -16.87 -0.98 -1.69
C ILE A 63 -17.09 -2.12 -2.67
N ARG A 64 -18.36 -2.46 -2.93
CA ARG A 64 -18.70 -3.48 -3.92
C ARG A 64 -18.64 -2.88 -5.31
N MET A 65 -17.85 -3.48 -6.18
CA MET A 65 -17.60 -2.98 -7.53
C MET A 65 -17.84 -4.07 -8.58
N LEU A 66 -18.51 -3.72 -9.68
CA LEU A 66 -18.64 -4.54 -10.86
C LEU A 66 -17.51 -4.22 -11.84
N THR A 67 -16.62 -5.18 -12.02
CA THR A 67 -15.52 -5.07 -13.00
C THR A 67 -16.04 -5.22 -14.44
N PRO A 68 -15.28 -4.77 -15.45
CA PRO A 68 -15.66 -4.92 -16.87
C PRO A 68 -15.86 -6.38 -17.29
N LYS A 69 -15.24 -7.32 -16.58
CA LYS A 69 -15.38 -8.77 -16.79
C LYS A 69 -16.69 -9.35 -16.24
N GLY A 70 -17.58 -8.50 -15.70
CA GLY A 70 -18.83 -8.93 -15.08
C GLY A 70 -18.69 -9.53 -13.68
N VAL A 71 -17.49 -9.45 -13.08
CA VAL A 71 -17.20 -10.01 -11.75
C VAL A 71 -17.34 -8.93 -10.68
N VAL A 72 -17.99 -9.27 -9.56
CA VAL A 72 -18.11 -8.39 -8.39
C VAL A 72 -16.92 -8.57 -7.46
N LYS A 73 -16.28 -7.47 -7.06
CA LYS A 73 -15.19 -7.42 -6.07
C LYS A 73 -15.56 -6.51 -4.89
N THR A 74 -14.88 -6.64 -3.77
CA THR A 74 -15.05 -5.82 -2.55
C THR A 74 -13.70 -5.40 -2.02
#